data_AF-A0A965DZS2-F1
#
_entry.id   AF-A0A965DZS2-F1
#
_cell.length_a   1.000
_cell.length_b   1.000
_cell.length_c   1.000
_cell.angle_alpha   90.00
_cell.angle_beta   90.00
_cell.angle_gamma   90.00
#
_symmetry.space_group_name_H-M   'P 1'
#
loop_
_entity.id
_entity.type
_entity.pdbx_description
1 polymer ?
#
loop_
_entity_poly.entity_id
_entity_poly.type
_entity_poly.pdbx_seq_one_letter_code
_entity_poly.pdbx_strand_id
1 'polypeptide(L)'
;MTNAARAADGTPAHDPSRKIVSVSQFVPATPQQVFDVLANPRMHPVIDGSGTVRGELHAPARLSLGAKFGMSMRVRFPYRITNTVVEFEEARQIGWRH
;
A
#
# COMPACT_ATOMS: atom_id res chain seq x y z
N MET A 1 10.86 40.47 -2.26
CA MET A 1 11.44 39.47 -3.18
C MET A 1 10.48 38.30 -3.22
N THR A 2 9.70 38.20 -4.30
CA THR A 2 8.68 37.17 -4.53
C THR A 2 9.36 35.92 -5.04
N ASN A 3 9.08 34.76 -4.46
CA ASN A 3 9.22 33.49 -5.18
C ASN A 3 8.02 32.60 -4.89
N ALA A 4 7.12 32.56 -5.87
CA ALA A 4 6.03 31.62 -5.94
C ALA A 4 6.59 30.30 -6.51
N ALA A 5 6.81 29.32 -5.64
CA ALA A 5 7.11 27.95 -6.07
C ALA A 5 5.80 27.19 -6.30
N ARG A 6 5.38 27.22 -7.58
CA ARG A 6 4.63 26.23 -8.35
C ARG A 6 4.09 25.00 -7.59
N ALA A 7 2.77 24.85 -7.64
CA ALA A 7 2.06 23.63 -7.26
C ALA A 7 2.63 22.41 -8.01
N ALA A 8 2.97 21.35 -7.27
CA ALA A 8 3.25 20.04 -7.85
C ALA A 8 1.94 19.49 -8.42
N ASP A 9 1.90 19.32 -9.74
CA ASP A 9 0.80 18.68 -10.46
C ASP A 9 0.78 17.19 -10.07
N GLY A 10 -0.16 16.83 -9.19
CA GLY A 10 -0.30 15.51 -8.56
C GLY A 10 -0.99 14.47 -9.44
N THR A 11 -0.87 14.56 -10.77
CA THR A 11 -1.41 13.53 -11.64
C THR A 11 -0.52 12.29 -11.57
N PRO A 12 -1.04 11.10 -11.17
CA PRO A 12 -0.27 9.86 -11.22
C PRO A 12 0.28 9.69 -12.64
N ALA A 13 1.55 9.30 -12.77
CA ALA A 13 2.09 8.90 -14.05
C ALA A 13 1.40 7.59 -14.46
N HIS A 14 0.24 7.71 -15.11
CA HIS A 14 -0.55 6.61 -15.62
C HIS A 14 -0.05 6.29 -17.03
N ASP A 15 0.63 5.16 -17.19
CA ASP A 15 0.96 4.61 -18.50
C ASP A 15 -0.11 3.56 -18.87
N PRO A 16 -1.16 3.94 -19.65
CA PRO A 16 -2.24 3.02 -20.02
C PRO A 16 -1.77 1.84 -20.86
N SER A 17 -0.66 1.99 -21.59
CA SER A 17 -0.12 0.92 -22.43
C SER A 17 0.55 -0.18 -21.60
N ARG A 18 1.14 0.20 -20.45
CA ARG A 18 1.80 -0.72 -19.51
C ARG A 18 0.94 -1.13 -18.32
N LYS A 19 -0.21 -0.48 -18.10
CA LYS A 19 -1.08 -0.67 -16.92
C LYS A 19 -0.32 -0.45 -15.60
N ILE A 20 0.59 0.53 -15.59
CA ILE A 20 1.37 0.91 -14.41
C ILE A 20 0.84 2.23 -13.87
N VAL A 21 0.64 2.27 -12.55
CA VAL A 21 0.30 3.47 -11.80
C VAL A 21 1.40 3.74 -10.78
N SER A 22 1.93 4.95 -10.77
CA SER A 22 2.89 5.42 -9.77
C SER A 22 2.44 6.74 -9.15
N VAL A 23 2.54 6.83 -7.84
CA VAL A 23 2.19 8.01 -7.03
C VAL A 23 3.33 8.26 -6.05
N SER A 24 3.59 9.53 -5.78
CA SER A 24 4.54 9.96 -4.75
C SER A 24 3.89 11.04 -3.91
N GLN A 25 3.96 10.90 -2.60
CA GLN A 25 3.32 11.81 -1.64
C GLN A 25 4.24 11.97 -0.43
N PHE A 26 4.33 13.19 0.10
CA PHE A 26 5.00 13.42 1.38
C PHE A 26 4.10 12.98 2.53
N VAL A 27 4.66 12.21 3.46
CA VAL A 27 4.02 11.78 4.70
C VAL A 27 4.87 12.30 5.87
N PRO A 28 4.30 13.06 6.83
CA PRO A 28 5.03 13.58 7.99
C PRO A 28 5.25 12.49 9.05
N ALA A 29 5.96 11.42 8.68
CA ALA A 29 6.33 10.29 9.54
C ALA A 29 7.70 9.76 9.12
N THR A 30 8.38 9.04 10.01
CA THR A 30 9.62 8.35 9.65
C THR A 30 9.35 7.19 8.69
N PRO A 31 10.32 6.78 7.86
CA PRO A 31 10.18 5.61 6.99
C PRO A 31 9.77 4.34 7.77
N GLN A 32 10.32 4.14 8.98
CA GLN A 32 9.97 3.00 9.83
C GLN A 32 8.50 3.02 10.26
N GLN A 33 7.96 4.18 10.66
CA GLN A 33 6.55 4.29 11.06
C GLN A 33 5.60 3.96 9.91
N VAL A 34 5.90 4.43 8.69
CA VAL A 34 5.11 4.09 7.49
C VAL A 34 5.23 2.60 7.20
N PHE A 35 6.46 2.07 7.25
CA PHE A 35 6.73 0.67 6.97
C PHE A 35 6.07 -0.28 7.98
N ASP A 36 6.02 0.06 9.26
CA ASP A 36 5.38 -0.74 10.30
C ASP A 36 3.87 -0.89 10.07
N VAL A 37 3.22 0.15 9.54
CA VAL A 37 1.81 0.10 9.14
C VAL A 37 1.63 -0.78 7.91
N LEU A 38 2.51 -0.66 6.90
CA LEU A 38 2.46 -1.49 5.70
C LEU A 38 2.76 -2.97 5.98
N ALA A 39 3.70 -3.25 6.88
CA ALA A 39 4.15 -4.58 7.24
C ALA A 39 3.20 -5.27 8.25
N ASN A 40 2.19 -4.57 8.78
CA ASN A 40 1.16 -5.15 9.64
C ASN A 40 -0.17 -5.29 8.87
N PRO A 41 -0.54 -6.51 8.44
CA PRO A 41 -1.74 -6.72 7.62
C PRO A 41 -3.05 -6.30 8.32
N ARG A 42 -3.07 -6.25 9.65
CA ARG A 42 -4.23 -5.77 10.43
C ARG A 42 -4.48 -4.28 10.27
N MET A 43 -3.47 -3.52 9.86
CA MET A 43 -3.56 -2.07 9.64
C MET A 43 -3.98 -1.73 8.21
N HIS A 44 -4.03 -2.69 7.29
CA HIS A 44 -4.38 -2.43 5.89
C HIS A 44 -5.76 -1.78 5.71
N PRO A 45 -6.81 -2.11 6.49
CA PRO A 45 -8.08 -1.37 6.44
C PRO A 45 -7.97 0.11 6.81
N VAL A 46 -6.99 0.49 7.65
CA VAL A 46 -6.80 1.89 8.11
C VAL A 46 -6.18 2.75 7.01
N ILE A 47 -5.34 2.15 6.16
CA ILE A 47 -4.65 2.83 5.04
C ILE A 47 -5.33 2.59 3.69
N ASP A 48 -6.48 1.92 3.67
CA ASP A 48 -7.24 1.68 2.46
C ASP A 48 -8.10 2.90 2.08
N GLY A 49 -7.58 3.72 1.18
CA GLY A 49 -8.31 4.87 0.63
C GLY A 49 -9.54 4.50 -0.23
N SER A 50 -9.70 3.24 -0.62
CA SER A 50 -10.86 2.78 -1.41
C SER A 50 -12.06 2.40 -0.53
N GLY A 51 -11.83 2.11 0.75
CA GLY A 51 -12.84 1.61 1.67
C GLY A 51 -13.38 0.23 1.29
N THR A 52 -12.59 -0.61 0.63
CA THR A 52 -12.95 -1.96 0.17
C THR A 52 -12.34 -3.06 1.04
N VAL A 53 -11.19 -2.81 1.65
CA VAL A 53 -10.51 -3.72 2.60
C VAL A 53 -11.26 -3.70 3.92
N ARG A 54 -11.63 -4.87 4.43
CA ARG A 54 -12.43 -5.01 5.68
C ARG A 54 -11.64 -5.59 6.84
N GLY A 55 -10.51 -6.22 6.57
CA GLY A 55 -9.68 -6.86 7.58
C GLY A 55 -8.91 -8.04 7.01
N GLU A 56 -8.07 -8.63 7.85
CA GLU A 56 -7.31 -9.82 7.54
C GLU A 56 -8.09 -11.12 7.79
N LEU A 57 -7.74 -12.16 7.03
CA LEU A 57 -8.26 -13.52 7.17
C LEU A 57 -7.23 -14.45 7.80
N HIS A 58 -6.02 -14.45 7.25
CA HIS A 58 -4.86 -15.18 7.73
C HIS A 58 -3.62 -14.38 7.36
N ALA A 59 -2.75 -14.12 8.31
CA ALA A 59 -1.52 -13.41 8.08
C ALA A 59 -0.56 -13.59 9.26
N PRO A 60 0.77 -13.52 9.05
CA PRO A 60 1.68 -13.32 10.17
C PRO A 60 1.42 -11.97 10.83
N ALA A 61 1.85 -11.82 12.08
CA ALA A 61 1.74 -10.54 12.81
C ALA A 61 2.51 -9.40 12.11
N ARG A 62 3.63 -9.74 11.45
CA ARG A 62 4.41 -8.86 10.59
C ARG A 62 4.77 -9.59 9.31
N LEU A 63 4.67 -8.89 8.18
CA LEU A 63 5.08 -9.39 6.88
C LEU A 63 6.60 -9.52 6.78
N SER A 64 7.04 -10.45 5.93
CA SER A 64 8.43 -10.69 5.55
C SER A 64 8.46 -11.22 4.12
N LEU A 65 9.63 -11.27 3.49
CA LEU A 65 9.77 -11.87 2.16
C LEU A 65 9.17 -13.28 2.12
N GLY A 66 8.34 -13.58 1.12
CA GLY A 66 7.66 -14.86 0.95
C GLY A 66 6.43 -15.07 1.84
N ALA A 67 6.14 -14.16 2.78
CA ALA A 67 4.94 -14.26 3.60
C ALA A 67 3.67 -14.20 2.75
N LYS A 68 2.68 -15.03 3.10
CA LYS A 68 1.33 -14.99 2.53
C LYS A 68 0.37 -14.34 3.51
N PHE A 69 -0.52 -13.50 2.98
CA PHE A 69 -1.56 -12.86 3.77
C PHE A 69 -2.85 -12.72 2.96
N GLY A 70 -3.97 -13.08 3.58
CA GLY A 70 -5.31 -13.00 2.99
C GLY A 70 -6.08 -11.79 3.50
N MET A 71 -6.62 -10.97 2.62
CA MET A 71 -7.51 -9.85 2.95
C MET A 71 -8.97 -10.18 2.65
N SER A 72 -9.87 -9.81 3.55
CA SER A 72 -11.31 -9.76 3.31
C SER A 72 -11.66 -8.45 2.63
N MET A 73 -12.33 -8.53 1.48
CA MET A 73 -12.68 -7.39 0.65
C MET A 73 -14.19 -7.30 0.46
N ARG A 74 -14.72 -6.10 0.21
CA ARG A 74 -16.12 -5.91 -0.16
C ARG A 74 -16.33 -4.68 -1.04
N VAL A 75 -16.69 -4.94 -2.30
CA VAL A 75 -17.20 -3.96 -3.27
C VAL A 75 -18.52 -4.53 -3.78
N ARG A 76 -19.66 -3.98 -3.31
CA ARG A 76 -21.03 -4.53 -3.51
C ARG A 76 -21.25 -5.92 -2.89
N PHE A 77 -20.38 -6.88 -3.15
CA PHE A 77 -20.38 -8.26 -2.64
C PHE A 77 -19.06 -8.59 -1.93
N PRO A 78 -19.05 -9.52 -0.96
CA PRO A 78 -17.82 -9.95 -0.29
C PRO A 78 -16.95 -10.81 -1.21
N TYR A 79 -15.64 -10.61 -1.16
CA TYR A 79 -14.65 -11.45 -1.81
C TYR A 79 -13.35 -11.48 -0.99
N ARG A 80 -12.39 -12.31 -1.40
CA ARG A 80 -11.13 -12.52 -0.68
C ARG A 80 -9.97 -12.48 -1.66
N ILE A 81 -8.83 -11.99 -1.22
CA ILE A 81 -7.58 -12.02 -1.98
C ILE A 81 -6.47 -12.57 -1.10
N THR A 82 -5.62 -13.42 -1.65
CA THR A 82 -4.40 -13.88 -0.99
C THR A 82 -3.22 -13.27 -1.72
N ASN A 83 -2.37 -12.55 -1.00
CA ASN A 83 -1.17 -11.93 -1.52
C ASN A 83 0.07 -12.69 -1.01
N THR A 84 1.15 -12.65 -1.79
CA THR A 84 2.49 -13.09 -1.41
C THR A 84 3.44 -11.90 -1.49
N VAL A 85 4.22 -11.67 -0.44
CA VAL A 85 5.28 -10.64 -0.42
C VAL A 85 6.44 -11.09 -1.31
N VAL A 86 6.79 -10.28 -2.30
CA VAL A 86 7.84 -10.56 -3.29
C VAL A 86 9.03 -9.61 -3.19
N GLU A 87 8.88 -8.49 -2.49
CA GLU A 87 9.94 -7.53 -2.22
C GLU A 87 9.86 -7.12 -0.75
N PHE A 88 10.99 -7.11 -0.05
CA PHE A 88 11.07 -6.71 1.35
C PHE A 88 12.48 -6.22 1.71
N GLU A 89 12.65 -4.90 1.75
CA GLU A 89 13.75 -4.21 2.43
C GLU A 89 13.16 -3.35 3.54
N GLU A 90 13.48 -3.68 4.79
CA GLU A 90 12.97 -3.01 5.98
C GLU A 90 13.14 -1.47 5.89
N ALA A 91 12.06 -0.74 6.20
CA ALA A 91 11.97 0.72 6.12
C ALA A 91 12.23 1.36 4.73
N ARG A 92 12.33 0.57 3.65
CA ARG A 92 12.66 1.08 2.30
C ARG A 92 11.74 0.59 1.19
N GLN A 93 11.43 -0.71 1.14
CA GLN A 93 10.66 -1.31 0.04
C GLN A 93 9.84 -2.49 0.52
N ILE A 94 8.56 -2.51 0.17
CA ILE A 94 7.68 -3.67 0.35
C ILE A 94 6.76 -3.79 -0.86
N GLY A 95 6.65 -4.99 -1.40
CA GLY A 95 5.84 -5.28 -2.58
C GLY A 95 5.20 -6.66 -2.52
N TRP A 96 3.98 -6.79 -3.03
CA TRP A 96 3.23 -8.05 -3.02
C TRP A 96 2.44 -8.27 -4.31
N ARG A 97 2.10 -9.53 -4.58
CA ARG A 97 1.26 -9.95 -5.71
C ARG A 97 0.26 -11.02 -5.31
N HIS A 98 -0.85 -11.10 -6.04
CA HIS A 98 -1.85 -12.17 -5.94
C HIS A 98 -1.67 -13.19 -7.08
#